data_AF-X1MA38-F1
#
_entry.id   AF-X1MA38-F1
#
_cell.length_a   1.000
_cell.length_b   1.000
_cell.length_c   1.000
_cell.angle_alpha   90.00
_cell.angle_beta   90.00
_cell.angle_gamma   90.00
#
_symmetry.space_group_name_H-M   'P 1'
#
loop_
_entity.id
_entity.type
_entity.pdbx_description
1 polymer ?
#
loop_
_entity_poly.entity_id
_entity_poly.type
_entity_poly.pdbx_seq_one_letter_code
_entity_poly.pdbx_strand_id
1 'polypeptide(L)'
;MELNKEETRIVESVKKYFTEKVSMGVPCPVCQHRDWKIAPKIFEISEFHSRSAMGGAPRIPVISLMCVNCYNTLFFNAIKLGVVPADKKEGDYK
;
A
#
# COMPACT_ATOMS: atom_id res chain seq x y z
N MET A 1 10.08 -4.32 -18.28
CA MET A 1 10.67 -3.36 -17.33
C MET A 1 11.05 -4.18 -16.11
N GLU A 2 12.34 -4.27 -15.80
CA GLU A 2 12.84 -5.02 -14.65
C GLU A 2 12.63 -4.22 -13.37
N LEU A 3 12.19 -4.88 -12.29
CA LEU A 3 12.04 -4.25 -10.98
C LEU A 3 13.40 -4.12 -10.30
N ASN A 4 13.63 -3.01 -9.60
CA ASN A 4 14.79 -2.88 -8.74
C ASN A 4 14.60 -3.64 -7.40
N LYS A 5 15.64 -3.65 -6.56
CA LYS A 5 15.63 -4.36 -5.26
C LYS A 5 14.53 -3.88 -4.32
N GLU A 6 14.30 -2.57 -4.26
CA GLU A 6 13.27 -1.97 -3.40
C GLU A 6 11.86 -2.30 -3.91
N GLU A 7 11.64 -2.14 -5.21
CA GLU A 7 10.40 -2.48 -5.89
C GLU A 7 10.03 -3.96 -5.72
N THR A 8 11.02 -4.84 -5.78
CA THR A 8 10.86 -6.28 -5.54
C THR A 8 10.42 -6.55 -4.11
N ARG A 9 11.09 -5.93 -3.12
CA ARG A 9 10.73 -6.05 -1.70
C ARG A 9 9.28 -5.61 -1.42
N ILE A 10 8.83 -4.52 -2.06
CA ILE A 10 7.45 -4.02 -1.94
C ILE A 10 6.46 -5.08 -2.43
N VAL A 11 6.68 -5.60 -3.64
CA VAL A 11 5.81 -6.60 -4.26
C VAL A 11 5.75 -7.88 -3.42
N GLU A 12 6.89 -8.35 -2.91
CA GLU A 12 6.97 -9.53 -2.06
C GLU A 12 6.23 -9.35 -0.73
N SER A 13 6.36 -8.18 -0.10
CA SER A 13 5.70 -7.89 1.18
C SER A 13 4.17 -7.91 1.04
N VAL A 14 3.64 -7.35 -0.05
CA VAL A 14 2.20 -7.41 -0.34
C VAL A 14 1.76 -8.84 -0.65
N LYS A 15 2.50 -9.57 -1.51
CA LYS A 15 2.18 -10.99 -1.80
C LYS A 15 2.12 -11.82 -0.53
N LYS A 16 3.12 -11.68 0.35
CA LYS A 16 3.16 -12.36 1.64
C LYS A 16 1.91 -12.07 2.48
N TYR A 17 1.54 -10.79 2.62
CA TYR A 17 0.34 -10.40 3.35
C TYR A 17 -0.93 -11.06 2.80
N PHE A 18 -1.09 -11.08 1.48
CA PHE A 18 -2.24 -11.72 0.84
C PHE A 18 -2.22 -13.24 1.04
N THR A 19 -1.09 -13.91 0.86
CA THR A 19 -1.01 -15.37 1.05
C THR A 19 -1.28 -15.79 2.50
N GLU A 20 -0.76 -15.05 3.49
CA GLU A 20 -0.81 -15.44 4.91
C GLU A 20 -2.09 -14.98 5.62
N LYS A 21 -2.61 -13.80 5.29
CA LYS A 21 -3.70 -13.16 6.04
C LYS A 21 -5.01 -13.14 5.29
N VAL A 22 -4.98 -13.27 3.96
CA VAL A 22 -6.16 -13.11 3.13
C VAL A 22 -6.24 -14.28 2.15
N SER A 23 -6.62 -15.44 2.69
CA SER A 23 -6.81 -16.73 1.99
C SER A 23 -6.95 -16.57 0.47
N MET A 24 -6.02 -17.16 -0.30
CA MET A 24 -5.77 -16.90 -1.72
C MET A 24 -6.97 -16.37 -2.53
N GLY A 25 -6.79 -15.15 -3.04
CA GLY A 25 -7.59 -14.59 -4.13
C GLY A 25 -8.80 -13.77 -3.66
N VAL A 26 -8.58 -12.71 -2.89
CA VAL A 26 -9.63 -11.72 -2.61
C VAL A 26 -10.33 -11.31 -3.90
N PRO A 27 -11.65 -11.55 -4.05
CA PRO A 27 -12.36 -11.05 -5.21
C PRO A 27 -12.42 -9.53 -5.15
N CYS A 28 -12.28 -8.88 -6.30
CA CYS A 28 -12.50 -7.45 -6.42
C CYS A 28 -13.90 -7.10 -5.88
N PRO A 29 -14.03 -6.17 -4.92
CA PRO A 29 -15.33 -5.85 -4.34
C PRO A 29 -16.30 -5.22 -5.35
N VAL A 30 -15.78 -4.75 -6.49
CA VAL A 30 -16.56 -4.11 -7.56
C VAL A 30 -16.99 -5.11 -8.63
N CYS A 31 -16.07 -5.92 -9.16
CA CYS A 31 -16.34 -6.78 -10.32
C CYS A 31 -16.11 -8.29 -10.08
N GLN A 32 -15.79 -8.69 -8.85
CA GLN A 32 -15.58 -10.08 -8.40
C GLN A 32 -14.42 -10.86 -9.07
N HIS A 33 -13.71 -10.27 -10.03
CA HIS A 33 -12.49 -10.85 -10.60
C HIS A 33 -11.34 -10.85 -9.59
N ARG A 34 -10.38 -11.75 -9.77
CA ARG A 34 -9.29 -12.00 -8.80
C ARG A 34 -7.91 -11.56 -9.30
N ASP A 35 -7.85 -10.99 -10.50
CA ASP A 35 -6.61 -10.49 -11.08
C ASP A 35 -6.26 -9.12 -10.52
N TRP A 36 -5.15 -9.08 -9.79
CA TRP A 36 -4.64 -7.86 -9.15
C TRP A 36 -3.22 -7.55 -9.63
N LYS A 37 -2.96 -6.27 -9.82
CA LYS A 37 -1.63 -5.71 -10.08
C LYS A 37 -1.16 -4.92 -8.88
N ILE A 38 0.01 -5.27 -8.35
CA ILE A 38 0.65 -4.54 -7.24
C ILE A 38 1.48 -3.41 -7.84
N ALA A 39 1.31 -2.18 -7.36
CA ALA A 39 2.20 -1.10 -7.71
C ALA A 39 3.56 -1.29 -7.02
N PRO A 40 4.69 -1.23 -7.75
CA PRO A 40 6.01 -1.46 -7.16
C PRO A 40 6.53 -0.27 -6.35
N LYS A 41 5.70 0.77 -6.12
CA LYS A 41 6.08 2.01 -5.46
C LYS A 41 5.15 2.32 -4.31
N ILE A 42 5.66 3.11 -3.37
CA ILE A 42 4.91 3.62 -2.22
C ILE A 42 4.39 5.01 -2.60
N PHE A 43 3.11 5.23 -2.34
CA PHE A 43 2.45 6.50 -2.55
C PHE A 43 2.08 7.12 -1.21
N GLU A 44 1.81 8.40 -1.22
CA GLU A 44 1.35 9.14 -0.07
C GLU A 44 -0.09 9.59 -0.34
N ILE A 45 -0.99 9.28 0.60
CA ILE A 45 -2.33 9.88 0.63
C ILE A 45 -2.32 10.94 1.72
N SER A 46 -2.74 12.14 1.34
CA SER A 46 -2.99 13.26 2.24
C SER A 46 -4.45 13.68 2.14
N GLU A 47 -4.92 14.36 3.18
CA GLU A 47 -6.24 15.00 3.14
C GLU A 47 -6.29 16.00 1.98
N PHE A 48 -7.38 15.94 1.22
CA PHE A 48 -7.61 16.92 0.17
C PHE A 48 -8.05 18.25 0.79
N HIS A 49 -7.28 19.30 0.50
CA HIS A 49 -7.64 20.66 0.84
C HIS A 49 -7.93 21.44 -0.45
N SER A 50 -9.08 22.12 -0.51
CA SER A 50 -9.47 22.93 -1.67
C SER A 50 -8.63 24.22 -1.82
N ARG A 51 -7.83 24.54 -0.80
CA ARG A 51 -6.81 25.59 -0.77
C ARG A 51 -5.44 24.93 -0.61
N SER A 52 -4.37 25.69 -0.91
CA SER A 52 -2.96 25.25 -0.87
C SER A 52 -2.68 24.23 0.24
N ALA A 53 -1.99 23.14 -0.09
CA ALA A 53 -1.66 22.08 0.86
C ALA A 53 -1.12 22.67 2.17
N MET A 54 -1.85 22.47 3.27
CA MET A 54 -1.40 22.93 4.57
C MET A 54 -0.23 22.06 5.02
N GLY A 55 0.93 22.67 5.24
CA GLY A 55 2.06 21.99 5.87
C GLY A 55 1.62 21.42 7.22
N GLY A 56 1.91 20.14 7.45
CA GLY A 56 1.58 19.45 8.70
C GLY A 56 0.35 18.53 8.64
N ALA A 57 -0.37 18.44 7.52
CA ALA A 57 -1.44 17.46 7.36
C ALA A 57 -0.90 16.01 7.50
N PRO A 58 -1.61 15.11 8.19
CA PRO A 58 -1.23 13.71 8.30
C PRO A 58 -1.07 13.08 6.91
N ARG A 59 0.03 12.36 6.72
CA ARG A 59 0.36 11.71 5.46
C ARG A 59 0.47 10.22 5.66
N ILE A 60 -0.27 9.46 4.87
CA ILE A 60 -0.38 8.03 5.04
C ILE A 60 0.36 7.35 3.88
N PRO A 61 1.50 6.68 4.15
CA PRO A 61 2.17 5.92 3.12
C PRO A 61 1.35 4.68 2.80
N VAL A 62 1.10 4.45 1.51
CA VAL A 62 0.26 3.37 1.01
C VAL A 62 0.90 2.64 -0.16
N ILE A 63 0.52 1.38 -0.31
CA ILE A 63 0.79 0.59 -1.51
C ILE A 63 -0.53 0.38 -2.24
N SER A 64 -0.50 0.59 -3.56
CA SER A 64 -1.66 0.42 -4.43
C SER A 64 -1.76 -1.02 -4.94
N LEU A 65 -2.97 -1.56 -4.87
CA LEU A 65 -3.36 -2.82 -5.49
C LEU A 65 -4.54 -2.55 -6.42
N MET A 66 -4.32 -2.74 -7.72
CA MET A 66 -5.29 -2.41 -8.77
C MET A 66 -5.88 -3.65 -9.40
N CYS A 67 -7.20 -3.75 -9.47
CA CYS A 67 -7.87 -4.81 -10.20
C CYS A 67 -7.60 -4.65 -11.70
N VAL A 68 -7.13 -5.70 -12.36
CA VAL A 68 -6.78 -5.67 -13.79
C VAL A 68 -8.03 -5.51 -14.67
N ASN A 69 -9.20 -5.97 -14.19
CA ASN A 69 -10.43 -5.98 -14.96
C ASN A 69 -11.18 -4.64 -14.94
N CYS A 70 -11.41 -4.05 -13.76
CA CYS A 70 -12.23 -2.84 -13.60
C CYS A 70 -11.48 -1.63 -13.05
N TYR A 71 -10.17 -1.75 -12.82
CA TYR A 71 -9.30 -0.69 -12.30
C TYR A 71 -9.65 -0.17 -10.91
N ASN A 72 -10.58 -0.82 -10.19
CA ASN A 72 -10.78 -0.56 -8.78
C ASN A 72 -9.45 -0.73 -8.03
N THR A 73 -9.07 0.30 -7.29
CA THR A 73 -7.76 0.39 -6.64
C THR A 73 -7.96 0.39 -5.14
N LEU A 74 -7.29 -0.53 -4.46
CA LEU A 74 -7.22 -0.60 -3.01
C LEU A 74 -5.89 -0.01 -2.54
N PHE A 75 -5.92 0.68 -1.40
CA PHE A 75 -4.73 1.22 -0.75
C PHE A 75 -4.48 0.50 0.58
N PHE A 76 -3.28 -0.06 0.73
CA PHE A 76 -2.85 -0.72 1.96
C PHE A 76 -1.83 0.14 2.67
N ASN A 77 -1.96 0.29 3.99
CA ASN A 77 -1.01 1.05 4.80
C ASN A 77 0.39 0.39 4.76
N ALA A 78 1.39 1.11 4.24
CA ALA A 78 2.72 0.58 4.00
C ALA A 78 3.52 0.34 5.29
N ILE A 79 3.20 1.05 6.37
CA ILE A 79 3.81 0.86 7.69
C ILE A 79 3.33 -0.47 8.30
N LYS A 80 2.02 -0.71 8.28
CA LYS A 80 1.42 -1.95 8.82
C LYS A 80 1.77 -3.19 8.00
N LEU A 81 2.07 -3.03 6.72
CA LEU A 81 2.63 -4.09 5.88
C LEU A 81 4.12 -4.34 6.13
N GLY A 82 4.79 -3.55 6.98
CA GLY A 82 6.22 -3.69 7.26
C GLY A 82 7.14 -3.24 6.12
N VAL A 83 6.58 -2.52 5.14
CA VAL A 83 7.35 -1.99 4.00
C VAL A 83 8.04 -0.69 4.42
N VAL A 84 7.33 0.21 5.10
CA VAL A 84 7.91 1.43 5.67
C VAL A 84 8.13 1.20 7.17
N PRO A 85 9.28 1.57 7.74
CA PRO A 85 9.45 1.55 9.19
C PRO A 85 8.38 2.44 9.84
N ALA A 86 7.80 1.97 10.94
CA ALA A 86 7.06 2.89 11.80
C ALA A 86 8.08 3.87 12.38
N ASP A 87 7.87 5.18 12.23
CA ASP A 87 8.64 6.16 12.97
C ASP A 87 8.49 5.81 14.45
N LYS A 88 9.58 5.34 15.06
CA LYS A 88 9.62 5.13 16.51
C LYS A 88 9.39 6.50 17.12
N LYS A 89 8.30 6.68 17.88
CA LYS A 89 8.18 7.84 18.72
C LYS A 89 9.36 7.83 19.70
N GLU A 90 10.06 8.95 19.76
CA GLU A 90 11.11 9.23 20.74
C GLU A 90 10.50 9.01 22.14
N GLY A 91 10.89 7.94 22.84
CA GLY A 91 10.31 7.56 24.13
C GLY A 91 10.40 6.08 24.53
N ASP A 92 10.63 5.16 23.59
CA ASP A 92 10.76 3.72 23.91
C ASP A 92 12.21 3.30 24.23
N TYR A 93 12.84 3.99 25.18
CA TYR A 93 14.02 3.47 25.90
C TYR A 93 13.59 3.10 27.32
N LYS A 94 13.28 1.84 27.55
CA LYS A 94 13.37 1.25 28.89
C LYS A 94 14.81 0.88 29.17
#